data_AF-A0A1Q7Q9C1-F1
#
_entry.id   AF-A0A1Q7Q9C1-F1
#
_cell.length_a   1.000
_cell.length_b   1.000
_cell.length_c   1.000
_cell.angle_alpha   90.00
_cell.angle_beta   90.00
_cell.angle_gamma   90.00
#
_symmetry.space_group_name_H-M   'P 1'
#
loop_
_entity.id
_entity.type
_entity.pdbx_description
1 polymer ?
#
loop_
_entity_poly.entity_id
_entity_poly.type
_entity_poly.pdbx_seq_one_letter_code
_entity_poly.pdbx_strand_id
1 'polypeptide(L)'
;MVVEGGWPSESVRGVFSSSQEMQARYIARQSRLLDEANAIGVFQLSFTDLDLGTFPKPVPAILPLFATLGLVDAELKPKPALNTWDKIFARRL
;
A
#
# COMPACT_ATOMS: atom_id res chain seq x y z
N MET A 1 1.57 13.56 -11.20
CA MET A 1 2.24 12.89 -10.06
C MET A 1 1.18 12.53 -9.04
N VAL A 2 1.32 11.39 -8.37
CA VAL A 2 0.50 11.00 -7.22
C VAL A 2 1.37 11.08 -5.97
N VAL A 3 0.92 11.82 -4.95
CA VAL A 3 1.71 12.05 -3.72
C VAL A 3 1.27 11.20 -2.53
N GLU A 4 0.06 10.65 -2.58
CA GLU A 4 -0.45 9.71 -1.59
C GLU A 4 -1.23 8.62 -2.32
N GLY A 5 -0.97 7.38 -1.97
CA GLY A 5 -1.60 6.22 -2.59
C GLY A 5 -1.26 4.93 -1.88
N GLY A 6 -1.87 3.85 -2.36
CA GLY A 6 -1.73 2.52 -1.81
C GLY A 6 -3.07 1.80 -1.74
N TRP A 7 -3.01 0.54 -1.33
CA TRP A 7 -4.18 -0.29 -1.13
C TRP A 7 -3.97 -1.17 0.11
N PRO A 8 -4.92 -1.24 1.05
CA PRO A 8 -4.76 -2.04 2.26
C PRO A 8 -4.60 -3.52 1.91
N SER A 9 -3.63 -4.21 2.52
CA SER A 9 -3.40 -5.63 2.27
C SER A 9 -4.31 -6.56 3.07
N GLU A 10 -5.12 -6.01 3.99
CA GLU A 10 -6.06 -6.77 4.82
C GLU A 10 -7.46 -6.16 4.81
N SER A 11 -8.45 -6.98 5.16
CA SER A 11 -9.84 -6.55 5.25
C SER A 11 -10.11 -5.81 6.56
N VAL A 12 -10.94 -4.76 6.50
CA VAL A 12 -11.51 -4.14 7.70
C VAL A 12 -12.97 -4.59 7.83
N ARG A 13 -13.25 -5.39 8.86
CA ARG A 13 -14.59 -5.98 9.08
C ARG A 13 -15.67 -4.91 9.07
N GLY A 14 -16.68 -5.11 8.23
CA GLY A 14 -17.84 -4.21 8.11
C GLY A 14 -17.58 -2.94 7.29
N VAL A 15 -16.36 -2.74 6.77
CA VAL A 15 -16.02 -1.57 5.93
C VAL A 15 -15.65 -2.02 4.52
N PHE A 16 -14.63 -2.87 4.36
CA PHE A 16 -14.21 -3.38 3.05
C PHE A 16 -13.49 -4.73 3.16
N SER A 17 -13.48 -5.47 2.04
CA SER A 17 -12.70 -6.69 1.88
C SER A 17 -11.45 -6.42 1.04
N SER A 18 -10.31 -6.94 1.49
CA SER A 18 -9.03 -6.86 0.78
C SER A 18 -8.13 -8.07 1.07
N SER A 19 -7.05 -8.19 0.30
CA SER A 19 -6.00 -9.21 0.48
C SER A 19 -4.64 -8.71 0.00
N GLN A 20 -3.57 -9.43 0.34
CA GLN A 20 -2.21 -9.10 -0.12
C GLN A 20 -2.10 -9.17 -1.66
N GLU A 21 -2.79 -10.12 -2.29
CA GLU A 21 -2.86 -10.23 -3.75
C GLU A 21 -3.65 -9.07 -4.36
N MET A 22 -4.69 -8.57 -3.69
CA MET A 22 -5.41 -7.37 -4.13
C MET A 22 -4.50 -6.14 -4.12
N GLN A 23 -3.70 -5.97 -3.07
CA GLN A 23 -2.71 -4.89 -3.01
C GLN A 23 -1.71 -4.98 -4.18
N ALA A 24 -1.15 -6.15 -4.44
CA ALA A 24 -0.23 -6.35 -5.57
C ALA A 24 -0.89 -6.07 -6.93
N ARG A 25 -2.15 -6.49 -7.12
CA ARG A 25 -2.92 -6.20 -8.35
C ARG A 25 -3.23 -4.72 -8.50
N TYR A 26 -3.55 -4.03 -7.40
CA TYR A 26 -3.76 -2.58 -7.38
C TYR A 26 -2.50 -1.85 -7.86
N ILE A 27 -1.32 -2.16 -7.32
CA ILE A 27 -0.06 -1.52 -7.71
C ILE A 27 0.22 -1.73 -9.20
N ALA A 28 0.03 -2.97 -9.70
CA ALA A 28 0.20 -3.26 -11.12
C ALA A 28 -0.76 -2.47 -12.01
N ARG A 29 -2.02 -2.31 -11.58
CA ARG A 29 -3.02 -1.49 -12.30
C ARG A 29 -2.68 -0.01 -12.24
N GLN A 30 -2.29 0.49 -11.06
CA GLN A 30 -1.94 1.89 -10.85
C GLN A 30 -0.76 2.29 -11.75
N SER A 31 0.27 1.44 -11.86
CA SER A 31 1.39 1.67 -12.77
C SER A 31 0.94 1.87 -14.22
N ARG A 32 0.03 1.04 -14.74
CA ARG A 32 -0.49 1.21 -16.12
C ARG A 32 -1.24 2.53 -16.29
N LEU A 33 -2.06 2.91 -15.31
CA LEU A 33 -2.79 4.18 -15.33
C LEU A 33 -1.84 5.38 -15.27
N LEU A 34 -0.76 5.28 -14.50
CA LEU A 34 0.27 6.31 -14.41
C LEU A 34 1.04 6.46 -15.73
N ASP A 35 1.36 5.35 -16.40
CA ASP A 35 1.98 5.36 -17.73
C ASP A 35 1.04 6.05 -18.73
N GLU A 36 -0.25 5.68 -18.78
CA GLU A 36 -1.26 6.30 -19.66
C GLU A 36 -1.45 7.80 -19.39
N ALA A 37 -1.35 8.22 -18.13
CA ALA A 37 -1.46 9.61 -17.72
C ALA A 37 -0.16 10.43 -17.92
N ASN A 38 0.91 9.83 -18.44
CA ASN A 38 2.25 10.43 -18.50
C ASN A 38 2.70 10.97 -17.13
N ALA A 39 2.40 10.23 -16.06
CA ALA A 39 2.74 10.64 -14.71
C ALA A 39 4.26 10.51 -14.48
N ILE A 40 4.86 11.55 -13.92
CA ILE A 40 6.30 11.61 -13.64
C ILE A 40 6.73 10.97 -12.31
N GLY A 41 5.78 10.44 -11.52
CA GLY A 41 6.07 9.88 -10.21
C GLY A 41 4.85 9.48 -9.40
N VAL A 42 5.07 8.58 -8.44
CA VAL A 42 4.11 8.08 -7.46
C VAL A 42 4.79 7.90 -6.10
N PHE A 43 4.12 8.33 -5.04
CA PHE A 43 4.50 8.07 -3.67
C PHE A 43 3.50 7.12 -3.02
N GLN A 44 4.02 6.06 -2.39
CA GLN A 44 3.26 5.19 -1.49
C GLN A 44 3.13 5.91 -0.14
N LEU A 45 1.89 6.01 0.39
CA LEU A 45 1.64 6.76 1.63
C LEU A 45 2.46 6.22 2.82
N SER A 46 2.51 4.89 2.96
CA SER A 46 3.35 4.22 3.95
C SER A 46 4.12 3.08 3.33
N PHE A 47 5.42 2.99 3.64
CA PHE A 47 6.22 1.84 3.24
C PHE A 47 5.94 0.62 4.14
N THR A 48 5.74 0.87 5.43
CA THR A 48 5.57 -0.15 6.49
C THR A 48 4.16 -0.06 7.06
N ASP A 49 3.60 -1.20 7.44
CA ASP A 49 2.37 -1.24 8.22
C ASP A 49 2.52 -0.57 9.59
N LEU A 50 1.40 -0.13 10.14
CA LEU A 50 1.34 0.47 11.46
C LEU A 50 1.01 -0.61 12.49
N ASP A 51 1.91 -0.85 13.45
CA ASP A 51 1.57 -1.60 14.66
C ASP A 51 0.75 -0.72 15.61
N LEU A 52 -0.57 -0.69 15.38
CA LEU A 52 -1.51 0.04 16.23
C LEU A 52 -1.52 -0.43 17.69
N GLY A 53 -0.98 -1.61 17.98
CA GLY A 53 -0.80 -2.13 19.33
C GLY A 53 0.13 -1.25 20.16
N THR A 54 1.20 -0.75 19.54
CA THR A 54 2.23 0.09 20.18
C THR A 54 1.85 1.55 20.34
N PHE A 55 0.79 2.01 19.67
CA PHE A 55 0.39 3.42 19.68
C PHE A 55 -0.25 3.81 21.02
N PRO A 56 -0.08 5.06 21.49
CA PRO A 56 -0.81 5.59 22.65
C PRO A 56 -2.31 5.41 22.50
N LYS A 57 -2.98 5.07 23.62
CA LYS A 57 -4.43 4.82 23.64
C LYS A 57 -5.21 6.06 24.10
N PRO A 58 -6.39 6.32 23.52
CA PRO A 58 -7.09 5.50 22.52
C PRO A 58 -6.53 5.69 21.11
N VAL A 59 -6.49 4.61 20.32
CA VAL A 59 -6.15 4.71 18.89
C VAL A 59 -7.31 5.38 18.16
N PRO A 60 -7.08 6.43 17.34
CA PRO A 60 -8.13 7.01 16.50
C PRO A 60 -8.82 5.98 15.62
N ALA A 61 -10.16 5.99 15.60
CA ALA A 61 -10.99 4.98 14.92
C ALA A 61 -10.74 4.88 13.41
N ILE A 62 -10.14 5.92 12.81
CA ILE A 62 -9.81 5.97 11.38
C ILE A 62 -8.54 5.19 11.03
N LEU A 63 -7.58 5.03 11.96
CA LEU A 63 -6.27 4.44 11.67
C LEU A 63 -6.31 2.98 11.18
N PRO A 64 -7.21 2.10 11.67
CA PRO A 64 -7.33 0.75 11.14
C PRO A 64 -7.56 0.67 9.62
N LEU A 65 -8.12 1.72 9.00
CA LEU A 65 -8.33 1.75 7.54
C LEU A 65 -7.02 1.90 6.75
N PHE A 66 -5.96 2.40 7.41
CA PHE A 66 -4.65 2.70 6.80
C PHE A 66 -3.53 1.80 7.33
N ALA A 67 -3.80 1.03 8.39
CA ALA A 67 -2.79 0.27 9.12
C ALA A 67 -2.04 -0.76 8.26
N THR A 68 -2.69 -1.30 7.23
CA THR A 68 -2.15 -2.36 6.37
C THR A 68 -1.78 -1.88 4.97
N LEU A 69 -1.51 -0.58 4.80
CA LEU A 69 -1.10 0.01 3.52
C LEU A 69 0.36 -0.29 3.12
N GLY A 70 1.20 -0.72 4.05
CA GLY A 70 2.62 -0.95 3.81
C GLY A 70 2.88 -1.98 2.72
N LEU A 71 4.00 -1.80 2.00
CA LEU A 71 4.59 -2.82 1.13
C LEU A 71 5.32 -3.91 1.94
N VAL A 72 5.65 -3.59 3.20
CA VAL A 72 6.15 -4.52 4.21
C VAL A 72 5.22 -4.53 5.43
N ASP A 73 5.23 -5.61 6.20
CA ASP A 73 4.53 -5.67 7.49
C ASP A 73 5.22 -4.81 8.57
N ALA A 74 4.66 -4.75 9.77
CA ALA A 74 5.17 -3.93 10.86
C ALA A 74 6.57 -4.36 11.35
N GLU A 75 7.00 -5.59 11.08
CA GLU A 75 8.35 -6.11 11.36
C GLU A 75 9.27 -6.09 10.13
N LEU A 76 8.91 -5.31 9.10
CA LEU A 76 9.66 -5.15 7.85
C LEU A 76 9.77 -6.42 7.00
N LYS A 77 8.88 -7.42 7.20
CA LYS A 77 8.83 -8.57 6.29
C LYS A 77 8.14 -8.18 4.98
N PRO A 78 8.69 -8.59 3.83
CA PRO A 78 8.15 -8.19 2.53
C PRO A 78 6.79 -8.84 2.26
N LYS A 79 5.83 -8.03 1.80
CA LYS A 79 4.57 -8.53 1.25
C LYS A 79 4.71 -8.78 -0.26
N PRO A 80 3.82 -9.59 -0.89
CA PRO A 80 3.81 -9.81 -2.33
C PRO A 80 3.81 -8.51 -3.17
N ALA A 81 3.18 -7.46 -2.65
CA ALA A 81 3.11 -6.14 -3.27
C ALA A 81 4.48 -5.48 -3.48
N LEU A 82 5.45 -5.69 -2.58
CA LEU A 82 6.80 -5.11 -2.70
C LEU A 82 7.50 -5.60 -3.97
N ASN A 83 7.42 -6.89 -4.27
CA ASN A 83 8.00 -7.45 -5.50
C ASN A 83 7.40 -6.83 -6.76
N THR A 84 6.09 -6.54 -6.78
CA THR A 84 5.46 -5.83 -7.90
C THR A 84 5.96 -4.40 -8.00
N TRP A 85 6.03 -3.69 -6.87
CA TRP A 85 6.55 -2.33 -6.79
C TRP A 85 7.99 -2.23 -7.32
N ASP A 86 8.88 -3.09 -6.84
CA ASP A 86 10.30 -3.09 -7.22
C ASP A 86 10.49 -3.38 -8.71
N LYS A 87 9.70 -4.30 -9.28
CA LYS A 87 9.71 -4.58 -10.72
C LYS A 87 9.29 -3.37 -11.54
N ILE A 88 8.29 -2.61 -11.09
CA ILE A 88 7.81 -1.40 -11.76
C ILE A 88 8.87 -0.31 -11.70
N PHE A 89 9.50 -0.12 -10.54
CA PHE A 89 10.57 0.85 -10.33
C PHE A 89 11.82 0.53 -11.18
N ALA A 90 12.14 -0.76 -11.34
CA ALA A 90 13.27 -1.21 -12.14
C ALA A 90 13.02 -1.19 -13.66
N ARG A 91 11.82 -0.83 -14.14
CA ARG A 91 11.54 -0.71 -15.58
C ARG A 91 12.46 0.35 -16.19
N ARG A 92 13.09 0.01 -17.32
CA ARG A 92 13.73 1.01 -18.17
C ARG A 92 12.65 1.71 -18.99
N LEU A 93 12.71 3.04 -19.03
CA LEU A 93 11.88 3.88 -19.90
C LEU A 93 12.36 3.79 -21.35
#